data_AF-F0I0Q0-F1
#
_entry.id   AF-F0I0Q0-F1
#
_cell.length_a   1.000
_cell.length_b   1.000
_cell.length_c   1.000
_cell.angle_alpha   90.00
_cell.angle_beta   90.00
_cell.angle_gamma   90.00
#
_symmetry.space_group_name_H-M   'P 1'
#
loop_
_entity.id
_entity.type
_entity.pdbx_description
1 polymer ?
#
loop_
_entity_poly.entity_id
_entity_poly.type
_entity_poly.pdbx_seq_one_letter_code
_entity_poly.pdbx_strand_id
1 'polypeptide(L)' 'MGYLKGKSAFMMFDKHANLKYKFGNRHFWAEGYYVSTVGLNEATIKKYIQEQENMI' A
#
# COMPACT_ATOMS: atom_id res chain seq x y z
N MET A 1 9.53 -4.74 -2.00
CA MET A 1 8.25 -5.24 -1.45
C MET A 1 7.24 -5.74 -2.50
N GLY A 2 7.63 -5.99 -3.77
CA GLY A 2 6.69 -6.32 -4.84
C GLY A 2 5.90 -7.62 -4.63
N TYR A 3 6.57 -8.71 -4.20
CA TYR A 3 5.89 -10.00 -3.97
C TYR A 3 4.81 -9.92 -2.90
N LEU A 4 5.12 -9.35 -1.73
CA LEU A 4 4.19 -9.25 -0.60
C LEU A 4 2.99 -8.35 -0.94
N LYS A 5 3.24 -7.20 -1.57
CA LYS A 5 2.18 -6.27 -2.00
C LYS A 5 1.32 -6.89 -3.10
N GLY A 6 1.92 -7.57 -4.07
CA GLY A 6 1.20 -8.23 -5.17
C GLY A 6 0.36 -9.42 -4.71
N LYS A 7 0.93 -10.31 -3.89
CA LYS A 7 0.21 -11.51 -3.43
C LYS A 7 -0.94 -11.16 -2.48
N SER A 8 -0.74 -10.19 -1.58
CA SER A 8 -1.82 -9.70 -0.70
C SER A 8 -2.93 -9.00 -1.49
N ALA A 9 -2.59 -8.16 -2.48
CA ALA A 9 -3.58 -7.52 -3.35
C ALA A 9 -4.40 -8.55 -4.13
N PHE A 10 -3.75 -9.58 -4.67
CA PHE A 10 -4.43 -10.69 -5.34
C PHE A 10 -5.43 -11.38 -4.41
N MET A 11 -5.01 -11.76 -3.21
CA MET A 11 -5.89 -12.42 -2.22
C MET A 11 -7.06 -11.53 -1.80
N MET A 12 -6.84 -10.22 -1.66
CA MET A 12 -7.89 -9.28 -1.29
C MET A 12 -8.95 -9.17 -2.40
N PHE A 13 -8.54 -9.02 -3.65
CA PHE A 13 -9.48 -8.97 -4.78
C PHE A 13 -10.21 -10.29 -5.00
N ASP A 14 -9.55 -11.42 -4.75
CA ASP A 14 -10.18 -12.74 -4.87
C ASP A 14 -11.31 -12.92 -3.84
N LYS A 15 -11.06 -12.56 -2.58
CA LYS A 15 -12.04 -12.65 -1.48
C LYS A 15 -13.14 -11.59 -1.54
N HIS A 16 -12.84 -10.42 -2.08
CA HIS A 16 -13.74 -9.27 -2.09
C HIS A 16 -13.94 -8.77 -3.52
N ALA A 17 -14.78 -9.48 -4.28
CA ALA A 17 -15.03 -9.19 -5.69
C ALA A 17 -15.55 -7.76 -5.94
N ASN A 18 -16.27 -7.18 -4.98
CA ASN A 18 -16.72 -5.79 -5.01
C ASN A 18 -15.56 -4.78 -5.06
N LEU A 19 -14.40 -5.10 -4.49
CA LEU A 19 -13.22 -4.23 -4.54
C LEU A 19 -12.61 -4.18 -5.94
N LYS A 20 -12.79 -5.22 -6.78
CA LYS A 20 -12.31 -5.19 -8.18
C LYS A 20 -12.97 -4.07 -9.00
N TYR A 21 -14.23 -3.74 -8.71
CA TYR A 21 -14.95 -2.66 -9.38
C TYR A 21 -14.54 -1.27 -8.86
N LYS A 22 -14.25 -1.16 -7.56
CA LYS A 22 -13.80 0.10 -6.94
C LYS A 22 -12.37 0.47 -7.35
N PHE A 23 -11.50 -0.53 -7.51
CA PHE A 23 -10.12 -0.38 -7.95
C PHE A 23 -9.99 -0.89 -9.38
N GLY A 24 -10.65 -0.23 -10.34
CA GLY A 24 -10.75 -0.69 -11.74
C GLY A 24 -9.42 -0.92 -12.47
N ASN A 25 -8.33 -0.30 -12.01
CA ASN A 25 -6.95 -0.52 -12.46
C ASN A 25 -6.20 -1.61 -11.65
N ARG A 26 -6.86 -2.26 -10.69
CA ARG A 26 -6.33 -3.25 -9.74
C ARG A 26 -5.14 -2.76 -8.92
N HIS A 27 -4.95 -1.46 -8.77
CA HIS A 27 -3.98 -0.90 -7.82
C HIS A 27 -4.59 -0.88 -6.42
N PHE A 28 -4.15 -1.82 -5.58
CA PHE A 28 -4.61 -1.91 -4.20
C PHE A 28 -3.69 -1.18 -3.20
N TRP A 29 -2.39 -1.16 -3.48
CA TRP A 29 -1.38 -0.50 -2.65
C TRP A 29 -0.79 0.70 -3.39
N ALA A 30 -0.37 1.73 -2.65
CA ALA A 30 0.50 2.79 -3.17
C ALA A 30 1.78 2.18 -3.76
N GLU A 31 2.47 2.86 -4.68
CA GLU A 31 3.69 2.31 -5.29
C GLU A 31 4.84 2.23 -4.29
N GLY A 32 5.01 3.26 -3.47
CA GLY A 32 6.03 3.37 -2.44
C GLY A 32 5.89 2.37 -1.30
N TYR A 33 6.97 2.18 -0.55
CA TYR A 33 6.95 1.54 0.76
C TYR A 33 8.04 2.13 1.66
N TYR A 34 7.79 2.12 2.97
CA TYR A 34 8.76 2.52 3.98
C TYR A 34 9.24 1.30 4.78
N VAL A 35 10.52 1.25 5.12
CA VAL A 35 11.13 0.19 5.95
C VAL A 35 12.15 0.81 6.90
N SER A 36 12.16 0.35 8.16
CA SER A 36 13.16 0.71 9.16
C SER A 36 13.75 -0.55 9.78
N THR A 37 15.07 -0.55 10.01
CA THR A 37 15.80 -1.64 10.66
C THR A 37 15.98 -1.44 12.16
N VAL A 38 15.78 -0.21 12.66
CA VAL A 38 16.06 0.20 14.04
C VAL A 38 14.86 0.94 14.60
N GLY A 39 13.85 0.18 15.02
CA GLY A 39 12.64 0.70 15.65
C GLY A 39 11.70 1.48 14.72
N LEU A 40 10.46 1.63 15.16
CA LEU A 40 9.45 2.45 14.48
C LEU A 40 9.47 3.85 15.07
N ASN A 41 9.65 4.86 14.21
CA ASN A 41 9.49 6.26 14.56
C ASN A 41 8.16 6.77 13.97
N GLU A 42 7.20 7.05 14.83
CA GLU A 42 5.86 7.51 14.43
C GLU A 42 5.92 8.81 13.62
N ALA A 43 6.81 9.75 13.97
CA ALA A 43 6.96 11.02 13.25
C ALA A 43 7.44 10.78 11.80
N THR A 44 8.36 9.83 11.61
CA THR A 44 8.85 9.47 10.28
C THR A 44 7.78 8.78 9.45
N ILE A 45 6.97 7.91 10.05
CA ILE A 45 5.86 7.23 9.35
C ILE A 45 4.79 8.25 8.94
N LYS A 46 4.41 9.18 9.82
CA LYS A 46 3.46 10.26 9.50
C LYS A 46 3.96 11.11 8.35
N LYS A 47 5.23 11.52 8.41
CA LYS A 47 5.87 12.29 7.33
C LYS A 47 5.81 11.52 6.00
N TYR A 48 6.17 10.24 6.01
CA TYR A 48 6.12 9.40 4.81
C TYR A 48 4.72 9.31 4.20
N ILE A 49 3.68 9.12 5.03
CA ILE A 49 2.28 9.06 4.55
C ILE A 49 1.87 10.40 3.93
N GLN A 50 2.15 11.52 4.60
CA GLN A 50 1.79 12.86 4.11
C GLN A 50 2.51 13.20 2.79
N GLU A 51 3.78 12.83 2.66
CA GLU A 51 4.53 13.02 1.42
C GLU A 51 3.99 12.15 0.28
N GLN A 52 3.55 10.92 0.56
CA GLN A 52 2.92 10.05 -0.43
C GLN A 52 1.57 10.60 -0.91
N GLU A 53 0.76 11.16 -0.02
CA GLU A 53 -0.53 11.78 -0.39
C GLU A 53 -0.35 13.03 -1.28
N ASN A 54 0.72 13.81 -1.05
CA ASN A 54 1.02 15.00 -1.85
C ASN A 54 1.68 14.69 -3.22
N MET A 55 2.10 13.44 -3.45
CA MET A 55 2.69 13.00 -4.73
C MET A 55 1.66 12.44 -5.72
N ILE A 56 0.39 12.33 -5.30
CA ILE A 56 -0.76 11.87 -6.09
C ILE A 56 -1.60 13.08 -6.49
#